data_AF-A0AAE0H2L3-F1
#
_entry.id   AF-A0AAE0H2L3-F1
#
_cell.length_a   1.000
_cell.length_b   1.000
_cell.length_c   1.000
_cell.angle_alpha   90.00
_cell.angle_beta   90.00
_cell.angle_gamma   90.00
#
_symmetry.space_group_name_H-M   'P 1'
#
loop_
_entity.id
_entity.type
_entity.pdbx_description
1 polymer ?
#
loop_
_entity_poly.entity_id
_entity_poly.type
_entity_poly.pdbx_seq_one_letter_code
_entity_poly.pdbx_strand_id
1 'polypeptide(L)'
;MSYSMEVEENTGMISGRHVRGSLSKLQYGLIAMNVVLSMALLFLGVAFARMDSNTQSETSLVNSDSSNCLLSDAQVYGAAKDEDVCNGHGTRYFYKAYNAESESAWCECFDCWGGRECDTPNEVCVAAATSGDPLLFEEYWTNASLGEGSVLLSHAHKIGYQMPWLATDPSTALDSLLKDNILELHKLAGNVDTAGAHVVLGVGSTQLVAAAMYALSKRTTNYSSPALVWAAKPYYGSYKAQADYFRSELFRWTEDKPQVTSLQQVIEFVTAPNNPDGSLRSSQVEGADVVTDAAYYWPHFIPIARTLQPEAHHPLLFTLSKITGHAGSRLGWAIVKDAEVAKLMTEHVSTTTFHVSRDTQARALALLTHITSTQ
;
A
#
# COMPACT_ATOMS: atom_id res chain seq x y z
N MET A 1 22.15 -38.15 -22.74
CA MET A 1 21.01 -39.09 -22.66
C MET A 1 19.77 -38.28 -22.97
N SER A 2 19.30 -38.42 -24.20
CA SER A 2 18.08 -37.81 -24.73
C SER A 2 16.88 -38.61 -24.25
N TYR A 3 15.76 -37.95 -23.93
CA TYR A 3 14.45 -38.53 -24.22
C TYR A 3 13.47 -37.42 -24.59
N SER A 4 13.17 -37.41 -25.88
CA SER A 4 12.09 -36.74 -26.58
C SER A 4 10.72 -37.23 -26.09
N MET A 5 9.75 -36.32 -25.95
CA MET A 5 8.34 -36.69 -26.01
C MET A 5 7.83 -36.38 -27.41
N GLU A 6 7.47 -37.44 -28.13
CA GLU A 6 6.71 -37.38 -29.37
C GLU A 6 5.31 -36.85 -29.10
N VAL A 7 4.86 -36.00 -30.01
CA VAL A 7 3.48 -35.55 -30.15
C VAL A 7 2.77 -36.57 -31.04
N GLU A 8 1.80 -37.30 -30.50
CA GLU A 8 0.78 -37.96 -31.31
C GLU A 8 -0.51 -37.13 -31.23
N GLU A 9 -0.86 -36.48 -32.34
CA GLU A 9 -2.24 -36.08 -32.61
C GLU A 9 -3.08 -37.33 -32.79
N ASN A 10 -4.15 -37.47 -32.00
CA ASN A 10 -5.23 -38.37 -32.35
C ASN A 10 -6.58 -37.67 -32.21
N THR A 11 -7.16 -37.39 -33.37
CA THR A 11 -8.51 -36.89 -33.59
C THR A 11 -9.55 -37.90 -33.09
N GLY A 12 -10.45 -37.49 -32.20
CA GLY A 12 -11.61 -38.30 -31.83
C GLY A 12 -12.60 -37.57 -30.92
N MET A 13 -13.73 -37.12 -31.48
CA MET A 13 -14.92 -36.75 -30.71
C MET A 13 -15.40 -37.94 -29.87
N ILE A 14 -15.46 -37.81 -28.54
CA ILE A 14 -16.31 -38.67 -27.70
C ILE A 14 -16.92 -37.87 -26.53
N SER A 15 -18.25 -37.68 -26.65
CA SER A 15 -19.30 -37.76 -25.62
C SER A 15 -18.94 -37.61 -24.14
N GLY A 16 -19.62 -36.66 -23.48
CA GLY A 16 -19.52 -36.42 -22.04
C GLY A 16 -19.97 -37.60 -21.17
N ARG A 17 -19.15 -37.91 -20.16
CA ARG A 17 -19.54 -38.66 -18.96
C ARG A 17 -18.90 -38.01 -17.74
N HIS A 18 -19.72 -37.51 -16.83
CA HIS A 18 -19.28 -37.13 -15.48
C HIS A 18 -18.77 -38.38 -14.75
N VAL A 19 -17.46 -38.44 -14.50
CA VAL A 19 -16.88 -39.37 -13.53
C VAL A 19 -16.78 -38.63 -12.19
N ARG A 20 -17.59 -39.05 -11.21
CA ARG A 20 -17.38 -38.68 -9.80
C ARG A 20 -16.05 -39.27 -9.35
N GLY A 21 -15.05 -38.43 -9.11
CA GLY A 21 -13.81 -38.86 -8.46
C GLY A 21 -14.11 -39.31 -7.03
N SER A 22 -13.83 -40.56 -6.68
CA SER A 22 -13.85 -41.01 -5.29
C SER A 22 -12.56 -40.53 -4.60
N LEU A 23 -12.70 -39.83 -3.48
CA LEU A 23 -11.55 -39.47 -2.64
C LEU A 23 -10.82 -40.74 -2.18
N SER A 24 -9.48 -40.68 -2.10
CA SER A 24 -8.69 -41.80 -1.62
C SER A 24 -8.96 -42.04 -0.12
N LYS A 25 -8.76 -43.27 0.37
CA LYS A 25 -8.87 -43.58 1.82
C LYS A 25 -8.02 -42.66 2.70
N LEU A 26 -6.90 -42.15 2.16
CA LEU A 26 -6.02 -41.19 2.82
C LEU A 26 -6.68 -39.80 2.97
N GLN A 27 -7.38 -39.33 1.94
CA GLN A 27 -8.11 -38.06 1.96
C GLN A 27 -9.31 -38.11 2.91
N TYR A 28 -10.04 -39.23 2.97
CA TYR A 28 -11.07 -39.43 3.99
C TYR A 28 -10.50 -39.44 5.41
N GLY A 29 -9.31 -40.03 5.61
CA GLY A 29 -8.60 -40.02 6.89
C GLY A 29 -8.20 -38.61 7.35
N LEU A 30 -7.67 -37.79 6.44
CA LEU A 30 -7.29 -36.39 6.72
C LEU A 30 -8.50 -35.51 7.03
N ILE A 31 -9.62 -35.69 6.33
CA ILE A 31 -10.86 -34.96 6.60
C ILE A 31 -11.43 -35.39 7.96
N ALA A 32 -11.49 -36.68 8.25
CA ALA A 32 -11.97 -37.19 9.53
C ALA A 32 -11.12 -36.67 10.71
N MET A 33 -9.79 -36.64 10.55
CA MET A 33 -8.88 -36.12 11.57
C MET A 33 -9.10 -34.63 11.84
N ASN A 34 -9.27 -33.81 10.80
CA ASN A 34 -9.56 -32.38 10.95
C ASN A 34 -10.91 -32.10 11.61
N VAL A 35 -11.94 -32.90 11.31
CA VAL A 35 -13.26 -32.79 11.97
C VAL A 35 -13.15 -33.16 13.45
N VAL A 36 -12.43 -34.23 13.80
CA VAL A 36 -12.22 -34.63 15.19
C VAL A 36 -11.43 -33.56 15.96
N LEU A 37 -10.38 -32.99 15.36
CA LEU A 37 -9.58 -31.94 15.99
C LEU A 37 -10.41 -30.67 16.21
N SER A 38 -11.23 -30.28 15.24
CA SER A 38 -12.11 -29.10 15.33
C SER A 38 -13.18 -29.28 16.40
N MET A 39 -13.77 -30.47 16.50
CA MET A 39 -14.74 -30.80 17.55
C MET A 39 -14.08 -30.80 18.93
N ALA A 40 -12.87 -31.34 19.07
CA ALA A 40 -12.12 -31.32 20.33
C ALA A 40 -11.80 -29.88 20.80
N LEU A 41 -11.43 -28.99 19.88
CA LEU A 41 -11.19 -27.57 20.17
C LEU A 41 -12.48 -26.84 20.58
N LEU A 42 -13.61 -27.15 19.93
CA LEU A 42 -14.93 -26.62 20.33
C LEU A 42 -15.34 -27.10 21.72
N PHE A 43 -15.13 -28.38 22.04
CA PHE A 43 -15.42 -28.92 23.37
C PHE A 43 -14.53 -28.31 24.45
N LEU A 44 -13.23 -28.10 24.17
CA LEU A 44 -12.32 -27.38 25.06
C LEU A 44 -12.78 -25.94 25.27
N GLY A 45 -13.14 -25.21 24.20
CA GLY A 45 -13.66 -23.84 24.30
C GLY A 45 -14.93 -23.73 25.14
N VAL A 46 -15.88 -24.66 24.98
CA VAL A 46 -17.11 -24.71 25.79
C VAL A 46 -16.81 -25.10 27.25
N ALA A 47 -15.85 -25.98 27.49
CA ALA A 47 -15.43 -26.35 28.85
C ALA A 47 -14.77 -25.17 29.58
N PHE A 48 -13.90 -24.40 28.90
CA PHE A 48 -13.30 -23.18 29.45
C PHE A 48 -14.35 -22.10 29.73
N ALA A 49 -15.30 -21.87 28.81
CA ALA A 49 -16.40 -20.94 29.03
C ALA A 49 -17.32 -21.34 30.21
N ARG A 50 -17.50 -22.64 30.44
CA ARG A 50 -18.23 -23.15 31.63
C ARG A 50 -17.45 -22.98 32.93
N MET A 51 -16.13 -23.10 32.91
CA MET A 51 -15.28 -22.84 34.08
C MET A 51 -15.29 -21.35 34.47
N ASP A 52 -15.33 -20.43 33.50
CA ASP A 52 -15.52 -18.99 33.75
C ASP A 52 -16.91 -18.66 34.31
N SER A 53 -17.96 -19.37 33.90
CA SER A 53 -19.31 -19.14 34.44
C SER A 53 -19.48 -19.55 35.91
N ASN A 54 -18.59 -20.38 36.45
CA ASN A 54 -18.61 -20.82 37.85
C ASN A 54 -17.78 -19.91 38.79
N THR A 55 -17.13 -18.86 38.28
CA THR A 55 -16.33 -17.90 39.07
C THR A 55 -16.98 -16.51 39.19
N GLN A 56 -18.21 -16.31 38.71
CA GLN A 56 -18.97 -15.09 39.00
C GLN A 56 -19.75 -15.21 40.32
N SER A 57 -19.06 -14.97 41.42
CA SER A 57 -19.64 -14.57 42.70
C SER A 57 -18.65 -13.65 43.41
N GLU A 58 -18.52 -12.42 42.91
CA GLU A 58 -18.12 -11.23 43.69
C GLU A 58 -18.20 -9.99 42.78
N THR A 59 -19.42 -9.48 42.60
CA THR A 59 -19.65 -8.15 42.03
C THR A 59 -19.72 -7.14 43.17
N SER A 60 -18.61 -6.43 43.43
CA SER A 60 -18.68 -5.07 43.96
C SER A 60 -17.38 -4.30 43.69
N LEU A 61 -17.55 -3.06 43.20
CA LEU A 61 -16.56 -1.99 43.06
C LEU A 61 -15.59 -2.08 41.86
N VAL A 62 -16.11 -1.81 40.66
CA VAL A 62 -15.29 -1.28 39.56
C VAL A 62 -15.14 0.23 39.78
N ASN A 63 -14.05 0.61 40.43
CA ASN A 63 -13.55 1.99 40.40
C ASN A 63 -12.86 2.25 39.06
N SER A 64 -13.09 3.43 38.51
CA SER A 64 -12.71 3.91 37.18
C SER A 64 -11.21 4.23 37.00
N ASP A 65 -10.30 3.35 37.40
CA ASP A 65 -8.84 3.64 37.37
C ASP A 65 -7.95 2.58 36.70
N SER A 66 -8.47 1.40 36.35
CA SER A 66 -7.65 0.33 35.77
C SER A 66 -7.38 0.46 34.27
N SER A 67 -8.05 1.37 33.57
CA SER A 67 -7.77 1.69 32.16
C SER A 67 -6.50 2.51 31.97
N ASN A 68 -6.01 3.16 33.04
CA ASN A 68 -4.82 4.02 32.98
C ASN A 68 -3.50 3.25 33.15
N CYS A 69 -3.50 2.04 33.72
CA CYS A 69 -2.26 1.30 33.99
C CYS A 69 -1.67 0.56 32.77
N LEU A 70 -2.44 0.31 31.71
CA LEU A 70 -1.91 -0.32 30.48
C LEU A 70 -1.42 0.71 29.45
N LEU A 71 -1.81 1.97 29.62
CA LEU A 71 -1.44 3.07 28.74
C LEU A 71 -0.35 3.98 29.34
N SER A 72 -0.10 3.90 30.64
CA SER A 72 0.95 4.69 31.32
C SER A 72 2.37 4.34 30.85
N ASP A 73 2.57 3.12 30.35
CA ASP A 73 3.88 2.64 29.89
C ASP A 73 4.04 2.71 28.36
N ALA A 74 2.96 3.04 27.63
CA ALA A 74 3.08 3.41 26.23
C ALA A 74 3.65 4.83 26.18
N GLN A 75 4.98 4.93 26.27
CA GLN A 75 5.67 6.19 26.02
C GLN A 75 5.35 6.62 24.59
N VAL A 76 4.42 7.57 24.45
CA VAL A 76 4.27 8.34 23.23
C VAL A 76 5.53 9.17 23.14
N TYR A 77 6.54 8.65 22.44
CA TYR A 77 7.67 9.46 22.02
C TYR A 77 7.18 10.39 20.92
N GLY A 78 6.46 11.44 21.32
CA GLY A 78 6.29 12.59 20.46
C GLY A 78 7.68 13.08 20.11
N ALA A 79 7.93 13.38 18.83
CA ALA A 79 9.07 14.20 18.47
C ALA A 79 8.95 15.49 19.28
N ALA A 80 9.74 15.61 20.35
CA ALA A 80 9.62 16.73 21.28
C ALA A 80 9.88 18.02 20.51
N LYS A 81 9.06 19.05 20.80
CA LYS A 81 9.11 20.37 20.19
C LYS A 81 10.27 21.23 20.72
N ASP A 82 11.42 20.62 20.99
CA ASP A 82 12.56 21.33 21.54
C ASP A 82 13.40 21.87 20.38
N GLU A 83 13.62 23.18 20.37
CA GLU A 83 14.59 23.86 19.48
C GLU A 83 16.03 23.29 19.67
N ASP A 84 16.23 22.45 20.68
CA ASP A 84 17.47 21.75 21.02
C ASP A 84 17.53 20.26 20.58
N VAL A 85 16.49 19.71 19.92
CA VAL A 85 16.55 18.31 19.44
C VAL A 85 17.60 18.19 18.34
N CYS A 86 18.64 17.41 18.61
CA CYS A 86 19.74 17.15 17.67
C CYS A 86 20.36 18.44 17.10
N ASN A 87 20.44 19.49 17.93
CA ASN A 87 20.95 20.82 17.56
C ASN A 87 20.24 21.46 16.33
N GLY A 88 19.02 21.04 16.01
CA GLY A 88 18.32 21.48 14.79
C GLY A 88 18.93 20.93 13.50
N HIS A 89 19.78 19.91 13.59
CA HIS A 89 20.56 19.34 12.49
C HIS A 89 20.32 17.85 12.31
N GLY A 90 19.22 17.35 12.86
CA GLY A 90 18.79 15.97 12.69
C GLY A 90 17.47 15.71 13.39
N THR A 91 17.04 14.46 13.29
CA THR A 91 15.81 13.96 13.91
C THR A 91 16.16 12.95 14.98
N ARG A 92 15.54 13.09 16.16
CA ARG A 92 15.71 12.13 17.25
C ARG A 92 14.70 11.01 17.14
N TYR A 93 15.20 9.78 17.10
CA TYR A 93 14.38 8.58 17.19
C TYR A 93 14.63 7.84 18.50
N PHE A 94 13.57 7.26 19.04
CA PHE A 94 13.62 6.46 20.26
C PHE A 94 13.55 4.99 19.88
N TYR A 95 14.67 4.30 20.06
CA TYR A 95 14.75 2.85 19.91
C TYR A 95 15.27 2.25 21.21
N LYS A 96 14.53 1.30 21.78
CA LYS A 96 15.06 0.48 22.87
C LYS A 96 16.04 -0.52 22.28
N ALA A 97 17.34 -0.25 22.38
CA ALA A 97 18.37 -1.16 21.92
C ALA A 97 18.29 -2.51 22.67
N TYR A 98 18.43 -3.61 21.94
CA TYR A 98 18.48 -4.96 22.51
C TYR A 98 19.67 -5.04 23.49
N ASN A 99 19.38 -5.11 24.80
CA ASN A 99 20.31 -5.12 25.95
C ASN A 99 20.70 -3.76 26.58
N ALA A 100 20.04 -2.65 26.27
CA ALA A 100 20.28 -1.42 27.01
C ALA A 100 19.43 -1.36 28.30
N GLU A 101 20.08 -1.09 29.44
CA GLU A 101 19.40 -0.87 30.75
C GLU A 101 18.56 0.41 30.75
N SER A 102 18.77 1.30 29.79
CA SER A 102 17.98 2.51 29.54
C SER A 102 17.76 2.70 28.05
N GLU A 103 16.71 3.44 27.69
CA GLU A 103 16.43 3.78 26.29
C GLU A 103 17.54 4.66 25.73
N SER A 104 18.13 4.22 24.63
CA SER A 104 19.10 5.01 23.87
C SER A 104 18.37 5.77 22.77
N ALA A 105 18.13 7.06 22.98
CA ALA A 105 17.76 7.95 21.89
C ALA A 105 19.01 8.24 21.03
N TRP A 106 18.83 8.26 19.71
CA TRP A 106 19.89 8.60 18.77
C TRP A 106 19.39 9.68 17.82
N CYS A 107 20.29 10.60 17.45
CA CYS A 107 20.03 11.55 16.39
C CYS A 107 20.45 10.97 15.04
N GLU A 108 19.54 10.99 14.08
CA GLU A 108 19.85 10.81 12.67
C GLU A 108 20.09 12.19 12.07
N CYS A 109 21.34 12.48 11.73
CA CYS A 109 21.75 13.80 11.27
C CYS A 109 21.37 14.05 9.82
N PHE A 110 20.99 15.30 9.53
CA PHE A 110 20.86 15.78 8.17
C PHE A 110 22.21 15.80 7.45
N ASP A 111 22.17 15.86 6.12
CA ASP A 111 23.36 16.01 5.29
C ASP A 111 24.25 17.14 5.84
N CYS A 112 25.57 16.91 5.78
CA CYS A 112 26.61 17.80 6.30
C CYS A 112 26.79 17.86 7.82
N TRP A 113 26.01 17.11 8.60
CA TRP A 113 26.15 17.07 10.05
C TRP A 113 26.55 15.68 10.56
N GLY A 114 27.16 15.66 11.73
CA GLY A 114 27.64 14.47 12.42
C GLY A 114 27.79 14.73 13.91
N GLY A 115 28.34 13.75 14.62
CA GLY A 115 28.32 13.74 16.08
C GLY A 115 27.03 13.12 16.63
N ARG A 116 27.05 12.74 17.91
CA ARG A 116 25.92 12.01 18.54
C ARG A 116 24.64 12.83 18.57
N GLU A 117 24.77 14.14 18.67
CA GLU A 117 23.67 15.10 18.74
C GLU A 117 23.60 15.98 17.48
N CYS A 118 24.28 15.61 16.39
CA CYS A 118 24.36 16.41 15.15
C CYS A 118 24.95 17.82 15.34
N ASP A 119 25.86 17.97 16.30
CA ASP A 119 26.53 19.23 16.66
C ASP A 119 27.81 19.49 15.85
N THR A 120 28.28 18.50 15.10
CA THR A 120 29.56 18.57 14.41
C THR A 120 29.35 18.73 12.91
N PRO A 121 29.69 19.88 12.31
CA PRO A 121 29.64 20.03 10.87
C PRO A 121 30.74 19.18 10.20
N ASN A 122 30.39 18.51 9.10
CA ASN A 122 31.34 17.72 8.32
C ASN A 122 32.31 18.62 7.57
N GLU A 123 33.62 18.44 7.75
CA GLU A 123 34.68 19.27 7.12
C GLU A 123 34.60 19.30 5.60
N VAL A 124 34.19 18.17 4.99
CA VAL A 124 33.90 18.06 3.57
C VAL A 124 32.46 17.62 3.44
N CYS A 125 31.59 18.52 2.97
CA CYS A 125 30.22 18.17 2.64
C CYS A 125 29.91 18.38 1.16
N VAL A 126 29.22 17.39 0.57
CA VAL A 126 28.60 17.49 -0.76
C VAL A 126 27.09 17.45 -0.54
N ALA A 127 26.41 18.56 -0.84
CA ALA A 127 24.95 18.57 -0.83
C ALA A 127 24.41 17.65 -1.94
N ALA A 128 23.65 16.61 -1.56
CA ALA A 128 23.18 15.58 -2.47
C ALA A 128 21.66 15.66 -2.68
N ALA A 129 21.22 16.55 -3.57
CA ALA A 129 19.80 16.63 -3.98
C ALA A 129 19.43 15.59 -5.07
N THR A 130 19.92 14.35 -4.93
CA THR A 130 19.74 13.28 -5.93
C THR A 130 18.53 12.40 -5.63
N SER A 131 18.02 12.43 -4.40
CA SER A 131 16.82 11.70 -3.98
C SER A 131 15.60 12.61 -4.01
N GLY A 132 14.44 12.05 -4.32
CA GLY A 132 13.15 12.70 -4.10
C GLY A 132 12.65 12.51 -2.66
N ASP A 133 13.54 12.46 -1.66
CA ASP A 133 13.17 12.22 -0.27
C ASP A 133 12.45 13.45 0.29
N PRO A 134 11.19 13.31 0.75
CA PRO A 134 10.35 14.46 1.05
C PRO A 134 10.51 14.91 2.51
N LEU A 135 11.75 15.15 2.96
CA LEU A 135 12.04 15.59 4.33
C LEU A 135 11.53 17.02 4.62
N LEU A 136 11.21 17.80 3.58
CA LEU A 136 10.64 19.16 3.72
C LEU A 136 9.33 19.21 4.54
N PHE A 137 8.60 18.10 4.64
CA PHE A 137 7.34 18.04 5.41
C PHE A 137 7.56 17.77 6.89
N GLU A 138 8.77 17.42 7.32
CA GLU A 138 9.04 17.02 8.70
C GLU A 138 8.66 18.14 9.68
N GLU A 139 9.05 19.38 9.39
CA GLU A 139 8.72 20.55 10.21
C GLU A 139 7.21 20.73 10.40
N TYR A 140 6.40 20.48 9.37
CA TYR A 140 4.94 20.54 9.49
C TYR A 140 4.42 19.53 10.51
N TRP A 141 4.92 18.29 10.46
CA TRP A 141 4.46 17.22 11.34
C TRP A 141 5.01 17.30 12.76
N THR A 142 6.15 17.95 12.96
CA THR A 142 6.66 18.27 14.30
C THR A 142 5.91 19.46 14.92
N ASN A 143 5.42 20.39 14.09
CA ASN A 143 4.67 21.56 14.53
C ASN A 143 3.18 21.30 14.74
N ALA A 144 2.59 20.32 14.05
CA ALA A 144 1.26 19.82 14.35
C ALA A 144 1.20 19.46 15.85
N SER A 145 0.18 19.95 16.56
CA SER A 145 -0.04 19.73 17.99
C SER A 145 0.24 18.26 18.32
N LEU A 146 1.19 17.98 19.22
CA LEU A 146 1.83 16.68 19.51
C LEU A 146 0.92 15.44 19.67
N GLY A 147 -0.42 15.60 19.70
CA GLY A 147 -1.39 14.51 19.69
C GLY A 147 -2.06 14.24 18.32
N GLU A 148 -2.15 15.22 17.44
CA GLU A 148 -2.86 15.10 16.16
C GLU A 148 -1.99 14.38 15.12
N GLY A 149 -2.50 13.29 14.54
CA GLY A 149 -1.74 12.45 13.61
C GLY A 149 -0.85 11.38 14.26
N SER A 150 -0.68 11.42 15.59
CA SER A 150 -0.05 10.33 16.35
C SER A 150 -0.95 9.08 16.40
N VAL A 151 -0.35 7.89 16.42
CA VAL A 151 -1.10 6.62 16.48
C VAL A 151 -0.53 5.74 17.58
N LEU A 152 -1.38 5.41 18.55
CA LEU A 152 -1.11 4.38 19.54
C LEU A 152 -1.78 3.08 19.13
N LEU A 153 -0.98 2.07 18.80
CA LEU A 153 -1.44 0.73 18.47
C LEU A 153 -1.25 -0.18 19.68
N SER A 154 -2.30 -0.91 20.07
CA SER A 154 -2.16 -1.94 21.10
C SER A 154 -1.35 -3.13 20.58
N HIS A 155 -0.75 -3.91 21.49
CA HIS A 155 -0.05 -5.15 21.13
C HIS A 155 -0.92 -6.17 20.39
N ALA A 156 -2.24 -6.08 20.54
CA ALA A 156 -3.21 -6.92 19.86
C ALA A 156 -3.80 -6.29 18.59
N HIS A 157 -3.28 -5.13 18.16
CA HIS A 157 -3.82 -4.40 17.02
C HIS A 157 -3.80 -5.26 15.75
N LYS A 158 -5.00 -5.65 15.29
CA LYS A 158 -5.26 -6.30 14.00
C LYS A 158 -4.26 -7.42 13.64
N ILE A 159 -3.96 -8.31 14.59
CA ILE A 159 -3.08 -9.49 14.40
C ILE A 159 -3.54 -10.38 13.23
N GLY A 160 -4.85 -10.45 12.99
CA GLY A 160 -5.44 -11.30 11.96
C GLY A 160 -5.29 -10.75 10.54
N TYR A 161 -5.22 -11.68 9.58
CA TYR A 161 -5.16 -11.39 8.15
C TYR A 161 -6.45 -10.78 7.56
N GLN A 162 -7.61 -11.12 8.12
CA GLN A 162 -8.92 -10.76 7.59
C GLN A 162 -9.64 -9.72 8.46
N MET A 163 -10.40 -8.83 7.82
CA MET A 163 -11.24 -7.81 8.47
C MET A 163 -12.72 -7.98 8.08
N PRO A 164 -13.38 -9.12 8.40
CA PRO A 164 -14.72 -9.41 7.91
C PRO A 164 -15.78 -8.37 8.33
N TRP A 165 -15.53 -7.58 9.38
CA TRP A 165 -16.49 -6.62 9.93
C TRP A 165 -16.16 -5.13 9.67
N LEU A 166 -14.99 -4.82 9.10
CA LEU A 166 -14.46 -3.45 8.96
C LEU A 166 -13.94 -3.13 7.55
N ALA A 167 -13.84 -4.13 6.67
CA ALA A 167 -13.53 -3.91 5.27
C ALA A 167 -14.81 -3.67 4.48
N THR A 168 -14.82 -2.68 3.59
CA THR A 168 -15.90 -2.49 2.62
C THR A 168 -16.04 -3.68 1.67
N ASP A 169 -14.91 -4.34 1.38
CA ASP A 169 -14.82 -5.64 0.72
C ASP A 169 -13.67 -6.42 1.38
N PRO A 170 -13.95 -7.57 2.05
CA PRO A 170 -12.92 -8.39 2.70
C PRO A 170 -11.76 -8.78 1.77
N SER A 171 -11.98 -8.85 0.46
CA SER A 171 -10.96 -9.19 -0.54
C SER A 171 -9.95 -8.08 -0.80
N THR A 172 -10.25 -6.84 -0.42
CA THR A 172 -9.34 -5.69 -0.59
C THR A 172 -8.45 -5.47 0.62
N ALA A 173 -8.90 -5.95 1.78
CA ALA A 173 -8.35 -5.63 3.09
C ALA A 173 -8.07 -4.12 3.24
N LEU A 174 -8.98 -3.27 2.75
CA LEU A 174 -8.95 -1.82 2.92
C LEU A 174 -9.81 -1.44 4.12
N ASP A 175 -9.23 -0.72 5.08
CA ASP A 175 -9.97 -0.11 6.18
C ASP A 175 -10.98 0.92 5.64
N SER A 176 -12.26 0.79 6.00
CA SER A 176 -13.31 1.68 5.50
C SER A 176 -13.09 3.15 5.88
N LEU A 177 -12.58 3.42 7.08
CA LEU A 177 -12.33 4.79 7.53
C LEU A 177 -11.18 5.43 6.75
N LEU A 178 -10.16 4.64 6.40
CA LEU A 178 -9.07 5.10 5.55
C LEU A 178 -9.56 5.39 4.13
N LYS A 179 -10.43 4.52 3.58
CA LYS A 179 -11.06 4.77 2.29
C LYS A 179 -11.79 6.10 2.29
N ASP A 180 -12.66 6.32 3.28
CA ASP A 180 -13.47 7.53 3.37
C ASP A 180 -12.59 8.79 3.50
N ASN A 181 -11.51 8.72 4.29
CA ASN A 181 -10.53 9.81 4.41
C ASN A 181 -9.79 10.10 3.11
N ILE A 182 -9.39 9.07 2.35
CA ILE A 182 -8.77 9.26 1.03
C ILE A 182 -9.73 9.98 0.08
N LEU A 183 -11.01 9.59 0.09
CA LEU A 183 -12.02 10.20 -0.77
C LEU A 183 -12.31 11.65 -0.37
N GLU A 184 -12.41 11.93 0.94
CA GLU A 184 -12.62 13.30 1.44
C GLU A 184 -11.40 14.19 1.15
N LEU A 185 -10.18 13.67 1.32
CA LEU A 185 -8.96 14.38 0.95
C LEU A 185 -8.98 14.86 -0.52
N HIS A 186 -9.38 13.98 -1.44
CA HIS A 186 -9.49 14.34 -2.85
C HIS A 186 -10.61 15.36 -3.11
N LYS A 187 -11.73 15.24 -2.40
CA LYS A 187 -12.83 16.22 -2.46
C LYS A 187 -12.39 17.61 -1.99
N LEU A 188 -11.63 17.69 -0.89
CA LEU A 188 -11.09 18.95 -0.37
C LEU A 188 -10.05 19.56 -1.31
N ALA A 189 -9.15 18.73 -1.85
CA ALA A 189 -8.15 19.20 -2.81
C ALA A 189 -8.74 19.59 -4.17
N GLY A 190 -9.95 19.10 -4.50
CA GLY A 190 -10.60 19.32 -5.80
C GLY A 190 -9.85 18.70 -6.98
N ASN A 191 -8.91 17.80 -6.71
CA ASN A 191 -7.94 17.33 -7.70
C ASN A 191 -8.42 16.12 -8.52
N VAL A 192 -9.37 15.33 -8.02
CA VAL A 192 -9.91 14.14 -8.70
C VAL A 192 -11.42 14.01 -8.48
N ASP A 193 -12.17 13.61 -9.52
CA ASP A 193 -13.54 13.11 -9.34
C ASP A 193 -13.51 11.65 -8.86
N THR A 194 -13.93 11.45 -7.62
CA THR A 194 -13.94 10.14 -6.96
C THR A 194 -15.30 9.45 -7.01
N ALA A 195 -16.32 10.04 -7.65
CA ALA A 195 -17.68 9.50 -7.65
C ALA A 195 -17.75 8.08 -8.24
N GLY A 196 -18.17 7.09 -7.46
CA GLY A 196 -18.26 5.70 -7.92
C GLY A 196 -16.92 5.05 -8.25
N ALA A 197 -15.79 5.63 -7.82
CA ALA A 197 -14.48 5.02 -8.00
C ALA A 197 -14.17 3.98 -6.91
N HIS A 198 -13.40 2.97 -7.30
CA HIS A 198 -12.76 2.01 -6.41
C HIS A 198 -11.43 2.55 -5.91
N VAL A 199 -11.05 2.17 -4.68
CA VAL A 199 -9.75 2.49 -4.09
C VAL A 199 -8.98 1.20 -3.91
N VAL A 200 -7.76 1.12 -4.45
CA VAL A 200 -6.84 -0.02 -4.27
C VAL A 200 -5.59 0.48 -3.56
N LEU A 201 -5.27 -0.09 -2.40
CA LEU A 201 -4.03 0.24 -1.69
C LEU A 201 -2.85 -0.55 -2.25
N GLY A 202 -1.66 0.03 -2.14
CA GLY A 202 -0.40 -0.67 -2.38
C GLY A 202 0.71 -0.19 -1.46
N VAL A 203 1.77 -0.99 -1.39
CA VAL A 203 3.02 -0.72 -0.68
C VAL A 203 3.78 0.39 -1.45
N GLY A 204 3.29 1.61 -1.29
CA GLY A 204 3.62 2.77 -2.12
C GLY A 204 3.00 2.71 -3.52
N SER A 205 3.07 3.84 -4.24
CA SER A 205 2.71 3.87 -5.67
C SER A 205 3.59 2.90 -6.49
N THR A 206 4.79 2.58 -6.02
CA THR A 206 5.68 1.58 -6.64
C THR A 206 4.98 0.24 -6.88
N GLN A 207 4.31 -0.34 -5.88
CA GLN A 207 3.58 -1.60 -6.09
C GLN A 207 2.37 -1.40 -7.02
N LEU A 208 1.71 -0.24 -6.95
CA LEU A 208 0.56 0.05 -7.79
C LEU A 208 0.91 0.23 -9.27
N VAL A 209 2.12 0.71 -9.58
CA VAL A 209 2.66 0.74 -10.94
C VAL A 209 2.71 -0.68 -11.53
N ALA A 210 3.27 -1.64 -10.78
CA ALA A 210 3.31 -3.04 -11.19
C ALA A 210 1.91 -3.66 -11.27
N ALA A 211 1.03 -3.35 -10.30
CA ALA A 211 -0.35 -3.82 -10.28
C ALA A 211 -1.14 -3.30 -11.50
N ALA A 212 -0.93 -2.06 -11.92
CA ALA A 212 -1.57 -1.47 -13.09
C ALA A 212 -1.09 -2.13 -14.38
N MET A 213 0.23 -2.36 -14.53
CA MET A 213 0.78 -3.13 -15.67
C MET A 213 0.16 -4.52 -15.75
N TYR A 214 0.09 -5.24 -14.63
CA TYR A 214 -0.55 -6.55 -14.54
C TYR A 214 -2.03 -6.49 -14.94
N ALA A 215 -2.80 -5.62 -14.29
CA ALA A 215 -4.24 -5.56 -14.47
C ALA A 215 -4.64 -5.21 -15.90
N LEU A 216 -4.01 -4.19 -16.49
CA LEU A 216 -4.33 -3.75 -17.85
C LEU A 216 -3.92 -4.79 -18.90
N SER A 217 -2.76 -5.42 -18.73
CA SER A 217 -2.32 -6.49 -19.64
C SER A 217 -3.24 -7.71 -19.58
N LYS A 218 -3.72 -8.07 -18.38
CA LYS A 218 -4.54 -9.26 -18.16
C LYS A 218 -6.01 -9.04 -18.50
N ARG A 219 -6.48 -7.78 -18.47
CA ARG A 219 -7.85 -7.38 -18.86
C ARG A 219 -8.14 -7.72 -20.32
N THR A 220 -7.15 -7.60 -21.21
CA THR A 220 -7.37 -7.78 -22.65
C THR A 220 -6.67 -9.03 -23.17
N THR A 221 -7.41 -10.15 -23.22
CA THR A 221 -6.91 -11.45 -23.68
C THR A 221 -6.91 -11.63 -25.20
N ASN A 222 -7.35 -10.62 -25.96
CA ASN A 222 -7.51 -10.71 -27.41
C ASN A 222 -6.21 -10.44 -28.19
N TYR A 223 -5.14 -10.00 -27.51
CA TYR A 223 -3.87 -9.68 -28.15
C TYR A 223 -2.95 -10.89 -28.17
N SER A 224 -2.27 -11.10 -29.30
CA SER A 224 -1.34 -12.22 -29.52
C SER A 224 0.08 -11.94 -29.00
N SER A 225 0.32 -10.77 -28.40
CA SER A 225 1.63 -10.31 -27.96
C SER A 225 1.53 -9.58 -26.62
N PRO A 226 2.62 -9.56 -25.81
CA PRO A 226 2.65 -8.81 -24.57
C PRO A 226 2.30 -7.33 -24.80
N ALA A 227 1.62 -6.71 -23.84
CA ALA A 227 1.34 -5.27 -23.89
C ALA A 227 2.65 -4.47 -23.96
N LEU A 228 2.70 -3.45 -24.82
CA LEU A 228 3.82 -2.52 -24.87
C LEU A 228 3.64 -1.46 -23.79
N VAL A 229 4.57 -1.38 -22.86
CA VAL A 229 4.61 -0.35 -21.83
C VAL A 229 5.50 0.78 -22.30
N TRP A 230 4.99 2.00 -22.24
CA TRP A 230 5.70 3.19 -22.73
C TRP A 230 5.40 4.42 -21.87
N ALA A 231 6.31 5.38 -21.86
CA ALA A 231 6.10 6.72 -21.32
C ALA A 231 6.85 7.77 -22.16
N ALA A 232 6.28 8.95 -22.29
CA ALA A 232 6.91 10.05 -23.03
C ALA A 232 8.18 10.56 -22.33
N LYS A 233 9.31 10.65 -23.05
CA LYS A 233 10.58 11.17 -22.50
C LYS A 233 10.54 12.69 -22.30
N PRO A 234 11.19 13.23 -21.25
CA PRO A 234 11.76 12.52 -20.11
C PRO A 234 10.65 12.00 -19.18
N TYR A 235 10.83 10.82 -18.58
CA TYR A 235 9.86 10.17 -17.68
C TYR A 235 10.54 9.63 -16.42
N TYR A 236 9.73 9.23 -15.43
CA TYR A 236 10.22 8.55 -14.23
C TYR A 236 10.80 7.16 -14.54
N GLY A 237 12.12 7.01 -14.43
CA GLY A 237 12.86 5.82 -14.87
C GLY A 237 12.40 4.49 -14.27
N SER A 238 11.76 4.50 -13.10
CA SER A 238 11.28 3.28 -12.44
C SER A 238 10.17 2.55 -13.20
N TYR A 239 9.46 3.19 -14.14
CA TYR A 239 8.50 2.48 -15.01
C TYR A 239 9.23 1.45 -15.87
N LYS A 240 10.28 1.89 -16.57
CA LYS A 240 11.15 1.00 -17.36
C LYS A 240 11.83 -0.03 -16.47
N ALA A 241 12.43 0.40 -15.38
CA ALA A 241 13.17 -0.50 -14.49
C ALA A 241 12.27 -1.64 -13.97
N GLN A 242 11.03 -1.34 -13.58
CA GLN A 242 10.07 -2.36 -13.15
C GLN A 242 9.63 -3.27 -14.30
N ALA A 243 9.27 -2.70 -15.45
CA ALA A 243 8.86 -3.48 -16.62
C ALA A 243 9.93 -4.50 -17.04
N ASP A 244 11.20 -4.09 -17.04
CA ASP A 244 12.35 -4.96 -17.33
C ASP A 244 12.62 -5.97 -16.22
N TYR A 245 12.53 -5.55 -14.95
CA TYR A 245 12.82 -6.39 -13.78
C TYR A 245 11.93 -7.63 -13.71
N PHE A 246 10.62 -7.46 -13.94
CA PHE A 246 9.66 -8.56 -13.82
C PHE A 246 9.81 -9.63 -14.90
N ARG A 247 10.41 -9.32 -16.06
CA ARG A 247 10.53 -10.23 -17.21
C ARG A 247 9.21 -10.99 -17.50
N SER A 248 8.12 -10.24 -17.48
CA SER A 248 6.77 -10.79 -17.62
C SER A 248 6.47 -11.21 -19.06
N GLU A 249 5.63 -12.23 -19.22
CA GLU A 249 5.01 -12.55 -20.51
C GLU A 249 3.81 -11.66 -20.82
N LEU A 250 3.29 -10.92 -19.83
CA LEU A 250 2.11 -10.08 -19.98
C LEU A 250 2.43 -8.72 -20.61
N PHE A 251 3.60 -8.17 -20.33
CA PHE A 251 3.99 -6.85 -20.77
C PHE A 251 5.50 -6.74 -20.97
N ARG A 252 5.92 -5.79 -21.81
CA ARG A 252 7.33 -5.45 -22.03
C ARG A 252 7.49 -3.96 -22.31
N TRP A 253 8.63 -3.40 -21.89
CA TRP A 253 8.96 -2.01 -22.19
C TRP A 253 9.26 -1.80 -23.68
N THR A 254 8.90 -0.63 -24.21
CA THR A 254 9.35 -0.15 -25.53
C THR A 254 10.00 1.22 -25.40
N GLU A 255 11.09 1.45 -26.14
CA GLU A 255 11.79 2.74 -26.18
C GLU A 255 11.11 3.71 -27.15
N ASP A 256 10.65 3.19 -28.27
CA ASP A 256 9.99 3.96 -29.32
C ASP A 256 8.52 4.14 -28.99
N LYS A 257 7.98 5.30 -29.37
CA LYS A 257 6.56 5.62 -29.22
C LYS A 257 5.72 4.58 -29.98
N PRO A 258 4.94 3.74 -29.28
CA PRO A 258 4.17 2.70 -29.94
C PRO A 258 2.89 3.28 -30.55
N GLN A 259 2.19 2.43 -31.30
CA GLN A 259 0.84 2.70 -31.79
C GLN A 259 -0.05 1.51 -31.41
N VAL A 260 -1.29 1.80 -31.01
CA VAL A 260 -2.28 0.74 -30.76
C VAL A 260 -2.73 0.16 -32.10
N THR A 261 -2.83 -1.16 -32.17
CA THR A 261 -3.34 -1.87 -33.35
C THR A 261 -4.29 -2.98 -32.92
N SER A 262 -4.97 -3.62 -33.87
CA SER A 262 -5.84 -4.77 -33.57
C SER A 262 -5.12 -5.95 -32.91
N LEU A 263 -3.78 -6.01 -32.98
CA LEU A 263 -2.96 -7.10 -32.43
C LEU A 263 -2.04 -6.66 -31.30
N GLN A 264 -1.93 -5.36 -31.03
CA GLN A 264 -0.97 -4.81 -30.08
C GLN A 264 -1.64 -3.82 -29.11
N GLN A 265 -1.70 -4.21 -27.84
CA GLN A 265 -2.03 -3.32 -26.73
C GLN A 265 -0.88 -2.38 -26.42
N VAL A 266 -1.21 -1.17 -25.98
CA VAL A 266 -0.26 -0.23 -25.38
C VAL A 266 -0.78 0.18 -24.01
N ILE A 267 0.10 0.15 -23.01
CA ILE A 267 -0.09 0.76 -21.70
C ILE A 267 0.82 1.98 -21.64
N GLU A 268 0.22 3.17 -21.56
CA GLU A 268 0.94 4.44 -21.47
C GLU A 268 0.97 4.93 -20.01
N PHE A 269 2.16 5.15 -19.47
CA PHE A 269 2.34 5.86 -18.20
C PHE A 269 2.44 7.37 -18.46
N VAL A 270 1.53 8.12 -17.86
CA VAL A 270 1.49 9.59 -17.90
C VAL A 270 1.71 10.12 -16.49
N THR A 271 2.88 10.70 -16.22
CA THR A 271 3.13 11.40 -14.95
C THR A 271 2.67 12.85 -15.08
N ALA A 272 1.74 13.29 -14.23
CA ALA A 272 1.20 14.65 -14.28
C ALA A 272 0.90 15.17 -12.86
N PRO A 273 1.70 16.11 -12.32
CA PRO A 273 2.92 16.73 -12.88
C PRO A 273 4.03 15.72 -13.14
N ASN A 274 4.80 15.96 -14.20
CA ASN A 274 5.80 15.02 -14.66
C ASN A 274 7.07 15.03 -13.81
N ASN A 275 7.71 13.86 -13.69
CA ASN A 275 9.06 13.72 -13.19
C ASN A 275 9.99 13.52 -14.41
N PRO A 276 11.00 14.38 -14.65
CA PRO A 276 11.56 15.35 -13.69
C PRO A 276 11.10 16.80 -13.85
N ASP A 277 10.44 17.17 -14.94
CA ASP A 277 10.30 18.57 -15.38
C ASP A 277 9.09 19.34 -14.79
N GLY A 278 8.25 18.69 -13.98
CA GLY A 278 7.07 19.30 -13.37
C GLY A 278 5.93 19.62 -14.35
N SER A 279 6.05 19.26 -15.63
CA SER A 279 5.04 19.61 -16.64
C SER A 279 3.72 18.86 -16.43
N LEU A 280 2.59 19.51 -16.69
CA LEU A 280 1.31 18.80 -16.82
C LEU A 280 1.27 18.07 -18.16
N ARG A 281 1.14 16.75 -18.10
CA ARG A 281 1.09 15.89 -19.27
C ARG A 281 -0.30 15.28 -19.48
N SER A 282 -0.51 14.86 -20.71
CA SER A 282 -1.64 14.05 -21.15
C SER A 282 -1.11 12.88 -21.98
N SER A 283 -1.96 11.88 -22.20
CA SER A 283 -1.64 10.77 -23.11
C SER A 283 -1.21 11.29 -24.48
N GLN A 284 -0.22 10.61 -25.06
CA GLN A 284 0.29 10.87 -26.40
C GLN A 284 0.05 9.70 -27.35
N VAL A 285 -0.43 8.56 -26.87
CA VAL A 285 -0.76 7.39 -27.68
C VAL A 285 -2.26 7.22 -27.75
N GLU A 286 -2.83 7.52 -28.92
CA GLU A 286 -4.27 7.37 -29.16
C GLU A 286 -4.71 5.91 -28.97
N GLY A 287 -5.78 5.71 -28.18
CA GLY A 287 -6.36 4.40 -27.90
C GLY A 287 -5.60 3.53 -26.89
N ALA A 288 -4.51 4.03 -26.28
CA ALA A 288 -3.78 3.29 -25.25
C ALA A 288 -4.57 3.19 -23.94
N ASP A 289 -4.30 2.14 -23.16
CA ASP A 289 -4.71 2.11 -21.75
C ASP A 289 -3.78 3.02 -20.95
N VAL A 290 -4.31 4.10 -20.37
CA VAL A 290 -3.50 5.10 -19.68
C VAL A 290 -3.45 4.85 -18.18
N VAL A 291 -2.25 4.82 -17.61
CA VAL A 291 -2.03 4.92 -16.16
C VAL A 291 -1.52 6.32 -15.85
N THR A 292 -2.30 7.10 -15.13
CA THR A 292 -1.86 8.44 -14.71
C THR A 292 -1.19 8.35 -13.35
N ASP A 293 0.11 8.63 -13.29
CA ASP A 293 0.81 8.81 -12.03
C ASP A 293 0.66 10.25 -11.57
N ALA A 294 -0.21 10.44 -10.59
CA ALA A 294 -0.60 11.73 -10.04
C ALA A 294 0.03 11.96 -8.65
N ALA A 295 1.19 11.33 -8.37
CA ALA A 295 1.90 11.48 -7.11
C ALA A 295 2.13 12.95 -6.70
N TYR A 296 2.40 13.83 -7.67
CA TYR A 296 2.63 15.26 -7.44
C TYR A 296 1.40 16.15 -7.69
N TYR A 297 0.21 15.60 -7.93
CA TYR A 297 -0.97 16.42 -8.28
C TYR A 297 -1.69 16.96 -7.04
N TRP A 298 -0.99 17.82 -6.32
CA TRP A 298 -1.42 18.45 -5.08
C TRP A 298 -1.10 19.95 -5.07
N PRO A 299 -1.85 20.78 -4.32
CA PRO A 299 -1.70 22.25 -4.33
C PRO A 299 -0.29 22.76 -4.03
N HIS A 300 0.50 22.05 -3.22
CA HIS A 300 1.88 22.44 -2.88
C HIS A 300 2.90 22.18 -4.00
N PHE A 301 2.56 21.39 -5.02
CA PHE A 301 3.41 21.23 -6.21
C PHE A 301 2.89 22.00 -7.41
N ILE A 302 1.56 22.09 -7.57
CA ILE A 302 0.97 22.72 -8.76
C ILE A 302 -0.42 23.29 -8.45
N PRO A 303 -0.82 24.41 -9.08
CA PRO A 303 -2.20 24.88 -9.02
C PRO A 303 -3.17 23.82 -9.57
N ILE A 304 -4.21 23.52 -8.80
CA ILE A 304 -5.27 22.59 -9.23
C ILE A 304 -6.24 23.34 -10.15
N ALA A 305 -5.84 23.48 -11.42
CA ALA A 305 -6.63 24.17 -12.45
C ALA A 305 -7.72 23.28 -13.06
N ARG A 306 -7.61 21.95 -12.92
CA ARG A 306 -8.59 20.99 -13.42
C ARG A 306 -8.78 19.84 -12.43
N THR A 307 -10.00 19.36 -12.29
CA THR A 307 -10.26 18.09 -11.61
C THR A 307 -10.01 16.94 -12.57
N LEU A 308 -9.10 16.02 -12.24
CA LEU A 308 -8.87 14.84 -13.05
C LEU A 308 -10.13 13.97 -13.05
N GLN A 309 -10.58 13.60 -14.23
CA GLN A 309 -11.67 12.64 -14.42
C GLN A 309 -11.02 11.29 -14.72
N PRO A 310 -11.15 10.27 -13.85
CA PRO A 310 -10.69 8.95 -14.21
C PRO A 310 -11.56 8.44 -15.37
N GLU A 311 -10.97 8.29 -16.54
CA GLU A 311 -11.62 7.71 -17.72
C GLU A 311 -11.84 6.20 -17.50
N ALA A 312 -12.70 5.59 -18.34
CA ALA A 312 -12.94 4.15 -18.29
C ALA A 312 -11.61 3.40 -18.51
N HIS A 313 -11.28 2.49 -17.58
CA HIS A 313 -10.05 1.69 -17.56
C HIS A 313 -8.74 2.43 -17.22
N HIS A 314 -8.76 3.70 -16.79
CA HIS A 314 -7.54 4.47 -16.51
C HIS A 314 -7.30 4.67 -15.00
N PRO A 315 -6.40 3.90 -14.35
CA PRO A 315 -6.04 4.12 -12.95
C PRO A 315 -5.32 5.45 -12.74
N LEU A 316 -5.69 6.17 -11.69
CA LEU A 316 -4.93 7.30 -11.17
C LEU A 316 -4.16 6.88 -9.93
N LEU A 317 -2.84 7.03 -9.93
CA LEU A 317 -1.96 6.60 -8.83
C LEU A 317 -1.56 7.77 -7.94
N PHE A 318 -1.66 7.58 -6.63
CA PHE A 318 -1.27 8.54 -5.61
C PHE A 318 -0.41 7.87 -4.54
N THR A 319 0.29 8.69 -3.76
CA THR A 319 1.12 8.19 -2.66
C THR A 319 1.18 9.15 -1.50
N LEU A 320 1.15 8.58 -0.30
CA LEU A 320 1.37 9.30 0.95
C LEU A 320 2.73 10.01 0.97
N SER A 321 3.73 9.45 0.27
CA SER A 321 5.08 10.00 0.19
C SER A 321 5.12 11.45 -0.30
N LYS A 322 4.25 11.83 -1.24
CA LYS A 322 4.32 13.15 -1.88
C LYS A 322 3.27 14.13 -1.37
N ILE A 323 2.21 13.66 -0.70
CA ILE A 323 1.26 14.54 -0.03
C ILE A 323 1.71 14.92 1.39
N THR A 324 2.23 13.96 2.17
CA THR A 324 2.54 14.20 3.60
C THR A 324 4.01 14.01 3.94
N GLY A 325 4.87 13.69 2.96
CA GLY A 325 6.28 13.39 3.23
C GLY A 325 6.55 12.05 3.91
N HIS A 326 5.51 11.23 4.17
CA HIS A 326 5.68 9.93 4.83
C HIS A 326 6.13 8.85 3.84
N ALA A 327 7.30 9.03 3.23
CA ALA A 327 7.87 8.10 2.26
C ALA A 327 8.15 6.73 2.89
N GLY A 328 8.67 6.70 4.11
CA GLY A 328 8.97 5.47 4.87
C GLY A 328 7.75 4.62 5.21
N SER A 329 6.54 5.20 5.26
CA SER A 329 5.30 4.45 5.54
C SER A 329 4.94 3.46 4.43
N ARG A 330 5.46 3.67 3.21
CA ARG A 330 5.19 2.84 2.02
C ARG A 330 3.70 2.65 1.77
N LEU A 331 2.92 3.75 1.73
CA LEU A 331 1.50 3.69 1.38
C LEU A 331 1.21 4.49 0.11
N GLY A 332 0.53 3.85 -0.83
CA GLY A 332 -0.08 4.48 -1.99
C GLY A 332 -1.48 3.95 -2.22
N TRP A 333 -2.24 4.67 -3.04
CA TRP A 333 -3.58 4.25 -3.45
C TRP A 333 -3.81 4.56 -4.92
N ALA A 334 -4.60 3.72 -5.57
CA ALA A 334 -5.12 3.96 -6.90
C ALA A 334 -6.60 4.31 -6.82
N ILE A 335 -7.03 5.32 -7.58
CA ILE A 335 -8.44 5.62 -7.84
C ILE A 335 -8.78 5.02 -9.20
N VAL A 336 -9.73 4.09 -9.24
CA VAL A 336 -10.04 3.26 -10.43
C VAL A 336 -11.54 3.20 -10.65
N LYS A 337 -12.05 3.65 -11.80
CA LYS A 337 -13.50 3.57 -12.12
C LYS A 337 -13.92 2.19 -12.61
N ASP A 338 -13.04 1.45 -13.28
CA ASP A 338 -13.34 0.11 -13.76
C ASP A 338 -13.18 -0.93 -12.64
N ALA A 339 -14.26 -1.65 -12.33
CA ALA A 339 -14.30 -2.65 -11.27
C ALA A 339 -13.41 -3.87 -11.53
N GLU A 340 -13.26 -4.32 -12.80
CA GLU A 340 -12.40 -5.45 -13.14
C GLU A 340 -10.92 -5.06 -13.09
N VAL A 341 -10.55 -3.84 -13.52
CA VAL A 341 -9.20 -3.31 -13.32
C VAL A 341 -8.87 -3.21 -11.83
N ALA A 342 -9.78 -2.65 -11.02
CA ALA A 342 -9.59 -2.54 -9.58
C ALA A 342 -9.43 -3.93 -8.92
N LYS A 343 -10.22 -4.91 -9.34
CA LYS A 343 -10.13 -6.30 -8.87
C LYS A 343 -8.81 -6.96 -9.26
N LEU A 344 -8.35 -6.82 -10.50
CA LEU A 344 -7.07 -7.38 -10.95
C LEU A 344 -5.86 -6.69 -10.27
N MET A 345 -5.94 -5.38 -10.02
CA MET A 345 -4.92 -4.69 -9.22
C MET A 345 -4.90 -5.21 -7.78
N THR A 346 -6.08 -5.42 -7.18
CA THR A 346 -6.22 -6.01 -5.84
C THR A 346 -5.69 -7.44 -5.80
N GLU A 347 -5.93 -8.24 -6.83
CA GLU A 347 -5.38 -9.60 -7.00
C GLU A 347 -3.85 -9.58 -7.00
N HIS A 348 -3.24 -8.66 -7.74
CA HIS A 348 -1.77 -8.49 -7.75
C HIS A 348 -1.23 -8.15 -6.36
N VAL A 349 -1.84 -7.18 -5.68
CA VAL A 349 -1.42 -6.76 -4.33
C VAL A 349 -1.60 -7.88 -3.31
N SER A 350 -2.71 -8.62 -3.37
CA SER A 350 -2.96 -9.78 -2.51
C SER A 350 -1.92 -10.89 -2.74
N THR A 351 -1.60 -11.16 -4.01
CA THR A 351 -0.63 -12.20 -4.40
C THR A 351 0.79 -11.85 -3.99
N THR A 352 1.19 -10.58 -4.10
CA THR A 352 2.58 -10.18 -3.90
C THR A 352 2.95 -9.91 -2.44
N THR A 353 2.02 -9.36 -1.65
CA THR A 353 2.33 -8.96 -0.26
C THR A 353 1.24 -9.32 0.73
N PHE A 354 0.18 -10.01 0.31
CA PHE A 354 -0.99 -10.26 1.13
C PHE A 354 -1.57 -8.96 1.71
N HIS A 355 -1.79 -7.98 0.83
CA HIS A 355 -2.27 -6.62 1.13
C HIS A 355 -1.22 -5.71 1.81
N VAL A 356 -1.66 -4.52 2.23
CA VAL A 356 -0.83 -3.51 2.89
C VAL A 356 -0.93 -3.66 4.41
N SER A 357 0.18 -3.45 5.11
CA SER A 357 0.28 -3.48 6.58
C SER A 357 -0.84 -2.69 7.27
N ARG A 358 -1.40 -3.26 8.34
CA ARG A 358 -2.45 -2.63 9.16
C ARG A 358 -1.92 -1.40 9.88
N ASP A 359 -0.70 -1.48 10.39
CA ASP A 359 -0.02 -0.40 11.11
C ASP A 359 0.19 0.80 10.18
N THR A 360 0.62 0.53 8.94
CA THR A 360 0.73 1.55 7.90
C THR A 360 -0.62 2.20 7.59
N GLN A 361 -1.69 1.41 7.48
CA GLN A 361 -3.04 1.94 7.23
C GLN A 361 -3.53 2.80 8.41
N ALA A 362 -3.27 2.38 9.65
CA ALA A 362 -3.65 3.14 10.84
C ALA A 362 -2.88 4.47 10.92
N ARG A 363 -1.57 4.47 10.65
CA ARG A 363 -0.77 5.70 10.56
C ARG A 363 -1.27 6.61 9.45
N ALA A 364 -1.54 6.09 8.26
CA ALA A 364 -2.08 6.88 7.16
C ALA A 364 -3.46 7.47 7.51
N LEU A 365 -4.34 6.70 8.14
CA LEU A 365 -5.66 7.19 8.57
C LEU A 365 -5.52 8.39 9.51
N ALA A 366 -4.65 8.32 10.52
CA ALA A 366 -4.46 9.43 11.46
C ALA A 366 -3.91 10.69 10.77
N LEU A 367 -2.91 10.53 9.89
CA LEU A 367 -2.32 11.64 9.13
C LEU A 367 -3.36 12.30 8.22
N LEU A 368 -4.13 11.50 7.46
CA LEU A 368 -5.15 12.03 6.56
C LEU A 368 -6.35 12.60 7.31
N THR A 369 -6.70 12.06 8.48
CA THR A 369 -7.75 12.62 9.34
C THR A 369 -7.34 14.00 9.81
N HIS A 370 -6.12 14.17 10.33
CA HIS A 370 -5.62 15.48 10.74
C HIS A 370 -5.72 16.51 9.61
N ILE A 371 -5.29 16.17 8.40
CA ILE A 371 -5.37 17.06 7.22
C ILE A 371 -6.82 17.39 6.85
N THR A 372 -7.72 16.40 6.86
CA THR A 372 -9.11 16.61 6.43
C THR A 372 -9.97 17.33 7.48
N SER A 373 -9.57 17.29 8.76
CA SER A 373 -10.28 17.92 9.89
C SER A 373 -9.83 19.36 10.22
N THR A 374 -8.67 19.82 9.76
CA THR A 374 -8.08 21.13 10.12
C THR A 374 -8.60 22.30 9.25
N GLN A 375 -9.89 22.30 8.90
CA GLN A 375 -10.51 23.36 8.06
C GLN A 375 -10.74 24.69 8.77
#